data_AF-A0AAJ4AQP2-F1
#
_entry.id   AF-A0AAJ4AQP2-F1
#
_cell.length_a   1.000
_cell.length_b   1.000
_cell.length_c   1.000
_cell.angle_alpha   90.00
_cell.angle_beta   90.00
_cell.angle_gamma   90.00
#
_symmetry.space_group_name_H-M   'P 1'
#
loop_
_entity.id
_entity.type
_entity.pdbx_description
1 polymer ?
#
loop_
_entity_poly.entity_id
_entity_poly.type
_entity_poly.pdbx_seq_one_letter_code
_entity_poly.pdbx_strand_id
1 'polypeptide(L)' 'MPLKPTQVSIETTETKPSAIDSAPDDVKLAVDLIYLFESNGIDPKTALSALKIVQSDLEKKVNTL' A
#
# COMPACT_ATOMS: atom_id res chain seq x y z
N MET A 1 -2.57 42.59 -35.65
CA MET A 1 -2.16 41.23 -36.03
C MET A 1 -2.66 40.29 -34.95
N PRO A 2 -3.45 39.24 -35.29
CA PRO A 2 -3.96 38.31 -34.29
C PRO A 2 -2.83 37.45 -33.72
N LEU A 3 -2.76 37.37 -32.40
CA LEU A 3 -1.90 36.47 -31.65
C LEU A 3 -2.32 35.02 -31.97
N LYS A 4 -1.36 34.20 -32.39
CA LYS A 4 -1.57 32.76 -32.61
C LYS A 4 -1.88 32.11 -31.26
N PRO A 5 -2.92 31.26 -31.13
CA PRO A 5 -3.20 30.60 -29.87
C PRO A 5 -2.06 29.65 -29.52
N THR A 6 -1.45 29.87 -28.35
CA THR A 6 -0.54 28.94 -27.71
C THR A 6 -1.30 27.65 -27.44
N GLN A 7 -0.93 26.58 -28.14
CA GLN A 7 -1.39 25.23 -27.85
C GLN A 7 -0.86 24.87 -26.46
N VAL A 8 -1.76 24.87 -25.47
CA VAL A 8 -1.51 24.22 -24.19
C VAL A 8 -1.49 22.73 -24.48
N SER A 9 -0.30 22.15 -24.63
CA SER A 9 -0.12 20.72 -24.44
C SER A 9 -0.43 20.44 -22.99
N ILE A 10 -1.66 20.02 -22.73
CA ILE A 10 -2.03 19.43 -21.45
C ILE A 10 -1.27 18.12 -21.43
N GLU A 11 -0.14 18.13 -20.74
CA GLU A 11 0.67 16.97 -20.41
C GLU A 11 -0.26 15.98 -19.73
N THR A 12 -0.60 14.90 -20.45
CA THR A 12 -1.28 13.74 -19.91
C THR A 12 -0.57 13.40 -18.62
N THR A 13 -1.27 13.55 -17.50
CA THR A 13 -0.80 13.14 -16.18
C THR A 13 -0.45 11.67 -16.28
N GLU A 14 0.82 11.38 -16.54
CA GLU A 14 1.44 10.09 -16.33
C GLU A 14 1.06 9.70 -14.91
N THR A 15 0.19 8.70 -14.81
CA THR A 15 0.01 7.91 -13.60
C THR A 15 1.39 7.40 -13.23
N LYS A 16 2.10 8.15 -12.38
CA LYS A 16 3.27 7.68 -11.67
C LYS A 16 2.83 6.35 -11.07
N PRO A 17 3.35 5.19 -11.50
CA PRO A 17 3.05 3.94 -10.81
C PRO A 17 3.44 4.22 -9.36
N SER A 18 2.46 4.14 -8.47
CA SER A 18 2.72 4.42 -7.07
C SER A 18 3.83 3.44 -6.70
N ALA A 19 4.88 3.86 -5.98
CA ALA A 19 6.02 2.99 -5.69
C ALA A 19 5.61 1.64 -5.04
N ILE A 20 4.37 1.57 -4.54
CA ILE A 20 3.66 0.39 -4.06
C ILE A 20 3.36 -0.63 -5.17
N ASP A 21 2.99 -0.24 -6.39
CA ASP A 21 2.56 -1.16 -7.47
C ASP A 21 3.70 -2.10 -7.91
N SER A 22 4.94 -1.63 -7.80
CA SER A 22 6.16 -2.41 -8.12
C SER A 22 6.83 -3.05 -6.90
N ALA A 23 6.26 -2.87 -5.69
CA ALA A 23 6.84 -3.45 -4.47
C ALA A 23 6.61 -4.98 -4.40
N PRO A 24 7.47 -5.71 -3.67
CA PRO A 24 7.21 -7.11 -3.30
C PRO A 24 5.85 -7.30 -2.62
N ASP A 25 5.25 -8.49 -2.79
CA ASP A 25 3.88 -8.77 -2.33
C ASP A 25 3.72 -8.64 -0.81
N ASP A 26 4.74 -9.01 -0.03
CA ASP A 26 4.80 -8.85 1.42
C ASP A 26 4.79 -7.37 1.84
N VAL A 27 5.50 -6.52 1.10
CA VAL A 27 5.52 -5.07 1.34
C VAL A 27 4.17 -4.45 1.02
N LYS A 28 3.53 -4.83 -0.09
CA LYS A 28 2.18 -4.37 -0.44
C LYS A 28 1.17 -4.74 0.65
N LEU A 29 1.18 -6.01 1.07
CA LEU A 29 0.28 -6.49 2.11
C LEU A 29 0.51 -5.77 3.44
N ALA A 30 1.77 -5.49 3.81
CA ALA A 30 2.07 -4.74 5.03
C ALA A 30 1.47 -3.33 4.99
N VAL A 31 1.54 -2.65 3.83
CA VAL A 31 0.94 -1.31 3.64
C VAL A 31 -0.59 -1.38 3.75
N ASP A 32 -1.22 -2.37 3.13
CA ASP A 32 -2.68 -2.56 3.22
C ASP A 32 -3.13 -2.82 4.67
N LEU A 33 -2.38 -3.63 5.42
CA LEU A 33 -2.66 -3.91 6.83
C LEU A 33 -2.50 -2.67 7.71
N ILE A 34 -1.46 -1.86 7.49
CA ILE A 34 -1.28 -0.58 8.19
C ILE A 34 -2.47 0.34 7.94
N TYR A 35 -2.85 0.51 6.67
CA TYR A 35 -4.00 1.33 6.29
C TYR A 35 -5.29 0.85 6.97
N LEU A 36 -5.52 -0.47 7.02
CA LEU A 36 -6.68 -1.04 7.71
C LEU A 36 -6.66 -0.76 9.21
N PHE A 37 -5.52 -0.91 9.89
CA PHE A 37 -5.45 -0.64 11.33
C PHE A 37 -5.69 0.83 11.66
N GLU A 38 -5.10 1.75 10.88
CA GLU A 38 -5.28 3.17 11.06
C GLU A 38 -6.71 3.61 10.77
N SER A 39 -7.29 3.14 9.66
CA SER A 39 -8.66 3.50 9.26
C SER A 39 -9.72 3.00 10.24
N ASN A 40 -9.43 1.91 10.97
CA ASN A 40 -10.31 1.38 12.01
C ASN A 40 -9.95 1.89 13.42
N GLY A 41 -8.99 2.80 13.56
CA GLY A 41 -8.58 3.36 14.85
C GLY A 41 -8.04 2.33 15.84
N ILE A 42 -7.39 1.28 15.34
CA ILE A 42 -6.85 0.20 16.18
C ILE A 42 -5.58 0.71 16.88
N ASP A 43 -5.54 0.56 18.21
CA ASP A 43 -4.34 0.89 18.99
C ASP A 43 -3.14 0.07 18.49
N PRO A 44 -1.95 0.69 18.25
CA PRO A 44 -0.79 -0.01 17.74
C PRO A 44 -0.34 -1.20 18.59
N LYS A 45 -0.51 -1.16 19.92
CA LYS A 45 -0.14 -2.29 20.79
C LYS A 45 -1.11 -3.46 20.60
N THR A 46 -2.40 -3.17 20.44
CA THR A 46 -3.40 -4.18 20.08
C THR A 46 -3.09 -4.79 18.72
N ALA A 47 -2.78 -3.97 17.70
CA ALA A 47 -2.41 -4.44 16.37
C ALA A 47 -1.17 -5.35 16.40
N LEU A 48 -0.10 -4.94 17.10
CA LEU A 48 1.10 -5.75 17.26
C LEU A 48 0.83 -7.08 17.97
N SER A 49 -0.01 -7.08 19.00
CA SER A 49 -0.40 -8.31 19.70
C SER A 49 -1.18 -9.26 18.77
N ALA A 50 -2.09 -8.74 17.96
CA ALA A 50 -2.85 -9.53 17.00
C ALA A 50 -1.95 -10.08 15.87
N LEU A 51 -1.07 -9.25 15.32
CA LEU A 51 -0.10 -9.67 14.29
C LEU A 51 0.82 -10.79 14.79
N LYS A 52 1.20 -10.79 16.07
CA LYS A 52 1.98 -11.89 16.66
C LYS A 52 1.22 -13.22 16.67
N ILE A 53 -0.09 -13.18 16.94
CA ILE A 53 -0.95 -14.37 16.89
C ILE A 53 -1.05 -14.88 15.45
N VAL A 54 -1.30 -13.98 14.49
CA VAL A 54 -1.37 -14.33 13.06
C VAL A 54 -0.06 -14.91 12.57
N GLN A 55 1.08 -14.29 12.90
CA GLN A 55 2.41 -14.80 12.56
C GLN A 55 2.59 -16.23 13.08
N SER A 56 2.32 -16.48 14.36
CA SER A 56 2.47 -17.81 14.95
C SER A 56 1.56 -18.87 14.31
N ASP A 57 0.36 -18.50 13.83
CA ASP A 57 -0.52 -19.41 13.09
C ASP A 57 0.05 -19.75 11.70
N LEU A 58 0.55 -18.74 10.98
CA LEU A 58 1.17 -18.91 9.66
C LEU A 58 2.46 -19.74 9.74
N GLU A 59 3.32 -19.49 10.73
CA GLU A 59 4.54 -20.27 10.97
C GLU A 59 4.23 -21.76 11.19
N LYS A 60 3.17 -22.07 11.97
CA LYS A 60 2.72 -23.46 12.14
C LYS A 60 2.32 -24.09 10.81
N LYS A 61 1.60 -23.36 9.97
CA LYS A 61 1.16 -23.87 8.65
C LYS A 61 2.34 -24.11 7.70
N VAL A 62 3.34 -23.24 7.72
CA VAL A 62 4.58 -23.41 6.93
C VAL A 62 5.40 -24.60 7.42
N ASN A 63 5.49 -24.80 8.73
CA ASN A 63 6.28 -25.87 9.34
C ASN A 63 5.53 -27.22 9.44
N THR A 64 4.28 -27.31 8.99
CA THR A 64 3.51 -28.57 8.92
C THR A 64 3.62 -29.23 7.53
N LEU A 65 4.52 -28.74 6.68
CA LEU A 65 4.94 -29.39 5.42
C LEU A 65 6.19 -30.24 5.65
#